data_AF-A0A382XFC0-F1
#
_entry.id   AF-A0A382XFC0-F1
#
_cell.length_a   1.000
_cell.length_b   1.000
_cell.length_c   1.000
_cell.angle_alpha   90.00
_cell.angle_beta   90.00
_cell.angle_gamma   90.00
#
_symmetry.space_group_name_H-M   'P 1'
#
loop_
_entity.id
_entity.type
_entity.pdbx_description
1 polymer ?
#
loop_
_entity_poly.entity_id
_entity_poly.type
_entity_poly.pdbx_seq_one_letter_code
_entity_poly.pdbx_strand_id
1 'polypeptide(L)'
;MLPKALITGISGLLGNNLALFFQEKYDVLGLFNNNPVKIPGIDVKQCDLGDKEILFHIIDHFGPNIILHCASLTDIDQCENFPEKADEANVTATQNLVDGLADLPA
;
A
#
# COMPACT_ATOMS: atom_id res chain seq x y z
N MET A 1 -16.07 15.16 -5.73
CA MET A 1 -14.80 14.75 -5.11
C MET A 1 -14.11 13.80 -6.08
N LEU A 2 -12.79 13.83 -6.21
CA LEU A 2 -12.10 12.81 -7.01
C LEU A 2 -12.26 11.44 -6.33
N PRO A 3 -12.33 10.33 -7.09
CA PRO A 3 -12.23 9.01 -6.51
C PRO A 3 -10.89 8.85 -5.79
N LYS A 4 -10.87 8.07 -4.72
CA LYS A 4 -9.70 7.88 -3.86
C LYS A 4 -8.92 6.62 -4.25
N ALA A 5 -7.60 6.76 -4.39
CA ALA A 5 -6.70 5.66 -4.71
C ALA A 5 -5.67 5.46 -3.59
N LEU A 6 -5.64 4.26 -3.01
CA LEU A 6 -4.60 3.87 -2.06
C LEU A 6 -3.51 3.08 -2.78
N ILE A 7 -2.25 3.47 -2.64
CA ILE A 7 -1.10 2.79 -3.27
C ILE A 7 -0.16 2.31 -2.17
N THR A 8 0.01 0.99 -2.03
CA THR A 8 1.03 0.46 -1.12
C THR A 8 2.34 0.24 -1.86
N GLY A 9 3.49 0.36 -1.18
CA GLY A 9 4.79 0.24 -1.84
C GLY A 9 5.09 1.46 -2.72
N ILE A 10 4.59 2.63 -2.34
CA ILE A 10 4.70 3.87 -3.14
C ILE A 10 6.14 4.34 -3.32
N SER A 11 7.07 3.92 -2.46
CA SER A 11 8.50 4.20 -2.61
C SER A 11 9.20 3.28 -3.63
N GLY A 12 8.54 2.21 -4.07
CA GLY A 12 9.04 1.32 -5.12
C GLY A 12 8.86 1.93 -6.52
N LEU A 13 9.57 1.36 -7.50
CA LEU A 13 9.57 1.85 -8.88
C LEU A 13 8.14 1.94 -9.45
N LEU A 14 7.35 0.87 -9.35
CA LEU A 14 5.99 0.84 -9.88
C LEU A 14 5.05 1.75 -9.10
N GLY A 15 5.06 1.67 -7.76
CA GLY A 15 4.19 2.47 -6.90
C GLY A 15 4.38 3.97 -7.08
N ASN A 16 5.63 4.43 -7.21
CA ASN A 16 5.95 5.84 -7.43
C ASN A 16 5.40 6.35 -8.77
N ASN A 17 5.61 5.60 -9.85
CA ASN A 17 5.13 5.97 -11.18
C ASN A 17 3.61 5.94 -11.26
N LEU A 18 2.95 4.96 -10.63
CA LEU A 18 1.50 4.90 -10.55
C LEU A 18 0.95 6.10 -9.77
N ALA A 19 1.58 6.51 -8.68
CA ALA A 19 1.15 7.69 -7.94
C ALA A 19 1.17 8.95 -8.82
N LEU A 20 2.25 9.16 -9.57
CA LEU A 20 2.37 10.28 -10.51
C LEU A 20 1.35 10.23 -11.65
N PHE A 21 0.97 9.04 -12.11
CA PHE A 21 -0.03 8.86 -13.17
C PHE A 21 -1.46 9.04 -12.64
N PHE A 22 -1.76 8.57 -11.42
CA PHE A 22 -3.10 8.58 -10.85
C PHE A 22 -3.48 9.93 -10.23
N GLN A 23 -2.53 10.75 -9.76
CA GLN A 23 -2.80 12.04 -9.11
C GLN A 23 -3.59 13.04 -9.99
N GLU A 24 -3.59 12.87 -11.31
CA GLU A 24 -4.39 13.72 -12.21
C GLU A 24 -5.90 13.42 -12.12
N LYS A 25 -6.29 12.22 -11.67
CA LYS A 25 -7.67 11.72 -11.71
C LYS A 25 -8.18 11.20 -10.37
N TYR A 26 -7.30 11.01 -9.40
CA TYR A 26 -7.60 10.45 -8.10
C TYR A 26 -7.02 11.32 -6.98
N ASP A 27 -7.69 11.33 -5.84
CA ASP A 27 -7.09 11.71 -4.57
C ASP A 27 -6.23 10.53 -4.09
N VAL A 28 -4.90 10.68 -4.13
CA VAL A 28 -3.96 9.56 -3.91
C VAL A 28 -3.40 9.60 -2.49
N LEU A 29 -3.51 8.48 -1.80
CA LEU A 29 -2.75 8.20 -0.58
C LEU A 29 -1.73 7.10 -0.84
N GLY A 30 -0.47 7.38 -0.53
CA GLY A 30 0.63 6.43 -0.62
C GLY A 30 1.06 5.85 0.71
N LEU A 31 1.29 4.54 0.76
CA LEU A 31 1.87 3.86 1.91
C LEU A 31 3.28 3.32 1.60
N PHE A 32 4.21 3.59 2.50
CA PHE A 32 5.55 2.98 2.50
C PHE A 32 5.84 2.31 3.84
N ASN A 33 6.72 1.31 3.86
CA ASN A 33 7.17 0.69 5.10
C ASN A 33 8.39 1.44 5.68
N ASN A 34 9.59 1.23 5.15
CA ASN A 34 10.82 1.78 5.74
C ASN A 34 11.51 2.89 4.92
N ASN A 35 11.12 3.06 3.66
CA ASN A 35 11.77 3.99 2.73
C ASN A 35 10.83 5.19 2.45
N PRO A 36 10.98 6.32 3.17
CA PRO A 36 10.13 7.48 2.97
C PRO A 36 10.37 8.12 1.60
N VAL A 37 9.31 8.62 0.99
CA VAL A 37 9.35 9.35 -0.28
C VAL A 37 8.45 10.58 -0.18
N LYS A 38 8.81 11.64 -0.90
CA LYS A 38 7.97 12.82 -1.07
C LYS A 38 7.59 12.94 -2.53
N ILE A 39 6.30 12.98 -2.80
CA ILE A 39 5.76 13.17 -4.15
C ILE A 39 4.87 14.43 -4.09
N PRO A 40 5.18 15.49 -4.86
CA PRO A 40 4.40 16.72 -4.82
C PRO A 40 2.92 16.46 -5.11
N GLY A 41 2.03 16.97 -4.26
CA GLY A 41 0.57 16.83 -4.43
C GLY A 41 -0.01 15.50 -3.97
N ILE A 42 0.78 14.61 -3.36
CA ILE A 42 0.34 13.30 -2.88
C ILE A 42 0.66 13.15 -1.39
N ASP A 43 -0.35 12.76 -0.62
CA ASP A 43 -0.14 12.41 0.78
C ASP A 43 0.52 11.04 0.88
N VAL A 44 1.56 10.96 1.70
CA VAL A 44 2.35 9.74 1.89
C VAL A 44 2.48 9.44 3.38
N LYS A 45 2.13 8.22 3.80
CA LYS A 45 2.17 7.77 5.19
C LYS A 45 3.00 6.51 5.34
N GLN A 46 3.66 6.40 6.50
CA GLN A 46 4.32 5.17 6.88
C GLN A 46 3.27 4.16 7.38
N CYS A 47 3.33 2.93 6.89
CA CYS A 47 2.51 1.82 7.35
C CYS A 47 3.25 0.51 7.06
N ASP A 48 3.53 -0.26 8.11
CA ASP A 48 3.79 -1.69 7.94
C ASP A 48 2.44 -2.37 7.68
N LEU A 49 2.34 -3.16 6.60
CA LEU A 49 1.11 -3.87 6.28
C LEU A 49 0.88 -5.08 7.21
N GLY A 50 1.89 -5.48 7.99
CA GLY A 50 1.74 -6.43 9.09
C GLY A 50 1.00 -5.86 10.30
N ASP A 51 1.00 -4.53 10.48
CA ASP A 51 0.28 -3.85 11.56
C ASP A 51 -1.18 -3.63 11.16
N LYS A 52 -2.03 -4.61 11.50
CA LYS A 52 -3.46 -4.60 11.17
C LYS A 52 -4.18 -3.39 11.75
N GLU A 53 -3.84 -2.96 12.96
CA GLU A 53 -4.57 -1.88 13.63
C GLU A 53 -4.37 -0.55 12.88
N ILE A 54 -3.11 -0.24 12.54
CA ILE A 54 -2.78 0.96 11.76
C ILE A 54 -3.34 0.86 10.34
N LEU A 55 -3.17 -0.30 9.69
CA LEU A 55 -3.64 -0.50 8.33
C LEU A 55 -5.15 -0.32 8.22
N PHE A 56 -5.92 -0.93 9.13
CA PHE A 56 -7.38 -0.88 9.09
C PHE A 56 -7.88 0.53 9.39
N HIS A 57 -7.25 1.23 10.34
CA HIS A 57 -7.55 2.64 10.60
C HIS A 57 -7.30 3.51 9.37
N ILE A 58 -6.21 3.29 8.63
CA ILE A 58 -5.92 4.02 7.40
C ILE A 58 -6.98 3.73 6.32
N ILE A 59 -7.33 2.45 6.12
CA ILE A 59 -8.31 2.03 5.11
C ILE A 59 -9.68 2.63 5.42
N ASP A 60 -10.17 2.49 6.65
CA ASP A 60 -11.47 3.01 7.10
C ASP A 60 -11.52 4.54 6.98
N HIS A 61 -10.50 5.24 7.50
CA HIS A 61 -10.47 6.69 7.47
C HIS A 61 -10.33 7.26 6.06
N PHE A 62 -9.50 6.63 5.22
CA PHE A 62 -9.30 7.10 3.86
C PHE A 62 -10.50 6.75 2.97
N GLY A 63 -11.08 5.56 3.10
CA GLY A 63 -12.18 5.08 2.27
C GLY A 63 -11.81 4.99 0.79
N PRO A 64 -10.82 4.14 0.41
CA PRO A 64 -10.36 4.05 -0.98
C PRO A 64 -11.43 3.48 -1.91
N ASN A 65 -11.56 4.05 -3.11
CA ASN A 65 -12.36 3.44 -4.19
C ASN A 65 -11.57 2.40 -4.99
N ILE A 66 -10.24 2.53 -5.01
CA ILE A 66 -9.32 1.59 -5.63
C ILE A 66 -8.07 1.43 -4.77
N ILE A 67 -7.54 0.21 -4.72
CA ILE A 67 -6.26 -0.10 -4.10
C ILE A 67 -5.31 -0.67 -5.15
N LEU A 68 -4.12 -0.08 -5.24
CA LEU A 68 -3.01 -0.55 -6.08
C LEU A 68 -1.93 -1.13 -5.15
N HIS A 69 -1.97 -2.45 -4.94
CA HIS A 69 -1.05 -3.14 -4.04
C HIS A 69 0.29 -3.43 -4.72
N CYS A 70 1.27 -2.54 -4.53
CA CYS A 70 2.63 -2.69 -5.07
C CYS A 70 3.70 -2.96 -3.99
N ALA A 71 3.30 -3.24 -2.74
CA ALA A 71 4.24 -3.58 -1.68
C ALA A 71 4.57 -5.08 -1.77
N SER A 72 5.86 -5.42 -1.82
CA SER A 72 6.32 -6.80 -1.89
C SER A 72 7.83 -6.87 -1.56
N LEU A 73 8.28 -8.01 -1.02
CA LEU A 73 9.67 -8.43 -1.12
C LEU A 73 9.87 -9.05 -2.52
N THR A 74 10.55 -8.31 -3.40
CA THR A 74 10.74 -8.68 -4.82
C THR A 74 12.12 -9.24 -5.14
N ASP A 75 13.03 -9.26 -4.16
CA ASP A 75 14.37 -9.81 -4.31
C ASP A 75 14.28 -11.35 -4.23
N ILE A 76 14.58 -12.03 -5.34
CA ILE A 76 14.42 -13.47 -5.48
C ILE A 76 15.33 -14.22 -4.49
N ASP A 77 16.59 -13.80 -4.36
CA ASP A 77 17.53 -14.44 -3.45
C ASP A 77 17.08 -14.28 -2.01
N GLN A 78 16.53 -13.12 -1.63
CA GLN A 78 15.96 -12.92 -0.29
C GLN A 78 14.72 -13.79 -0.06
N CYS A 79 13.85 -13.94 -1.07
CA CYS A 79 12.69 -14.82 -0.96
C CYS A 79 13.08 -16.29 -0.78
N GLU A 80 14.09 -16.77 -1.51
CA GLU A 80 14.56 -18.15 -1.41
C GLU A 80 15.28 -18.42 -0.08
N ASN A 81 16.11 -17.48 0.37
CA ASN A 81 16.87 -17.62 1.62
C ASN A 81 16.02 -17.37 2.88
N PHE A 82 14.94 -16.58 2.78
CA PHE A 82 14.08 -16.20 3.90
C PHE A 82 12.59 -16.33 3.54
N PRO A 83 12.09 -17.56 3.34
CA PRO A 83 10.72 -17.80 2.88
C PRO A 83 9.65 -17.24 3.85
N GLU A 84 9.89 -17.29 5.16
CA GLU A 84 8.97 -16.71 6.15
C GLU A 84 8.79 -15.19 5.96
N LYS A 85 9.88 -14.47 5.65
CA LYS A 85 9.80 -13.03 5.36
C LYS A 85 9.08 -12.74 4.05
N ALA A 86 9.25 -13.61 3.05
CA ALA A 86 8.52 -13.51 1.80
C ALA A 86 7.01 -13.74 2.01
N ASP A 87 6.64 -14.74 2.80
CA ASP A 87 5.25 -15.01 3.18
C ASP A 87 4.65 -13.85 3.98
N GLU A 88 5.37 -13.29 4.95
CA GLU A 88 4.95 -12.10 5.69
C GLU A 88 4.72 -10.90 4.75
N ALA A 89 5.70 -10.58 3.91
CA ALA A 89 5.68 -9.38 3.06
C ALA A 89 4.75 -9.47 1.86
N ASN A 90 4.53 -10.67 1.31
CA ASN A 90 3.78 -10.86 0.06
C ASN A 90 2.40 -11.46 0.30
N VAL A 91 2.30 -12.51 1.13
CA VAL A 91 1.05 -13.25 1.36
C VAL A 91 0.26 -12.62 2.49
N THR A 92 0.85 -12.52 3.68
CA THR A 92 0.19 -12.02 4.89
C THR A 92 -0.19 -10.55 4.72
N ALA A 93 0.70 -9.72 4.17
CA ALA A 93 0.39 -8.33 3.85
C ALA A 93 -0.81 -8.18 2.89
N THR A 94 -0.91 -9.02 1.86
CA THR A 94 -2.05 -9.04 0.94
C THR A 94 -3.34 -9.44 1.68
N GLN A 95 -3.27 -10.49 2.50
CA GLN A 95 -4.42 -10.95 3.28
C GLN A 95 -4.92 -9.84 4.22
N ASN A 96 -4.00 -9.17 4.91
CA ASN A 96 -4.34 -8.07 5.81
C ASN A 96 -5.03 -6.91 5.06
N LEU A 97 -4.55 -6.57 3.86
CA LEU A 97 -5.21 -5.56 3.02
C LEU A 97 -6.64 -5.94 2.70
N VAL A 98 -6.88 -7.19 2.31
CA VAL A 98 -8.24 -7.69 1.98
C VAL A 98 -9.12 -7.76 3.22
N ASP A 99 -8.60 -8.24 4.35
CA ASP A 99 -9.30 -8.28 5.63
C ASP A 99 -9.78 -6.88 6.05
N GLY A 100 -8.93 -5.86 5.87
CA GLY A 100 -9.26 -4.47 6.17
C GLY A 100 -10.39 -3.87 5.32
N LEU A 101 -10.84 -4.56 4.27
CA LEU A 101 -11.97 -4.14 3.44
C LEU A 101 -13.31 -4.76 3.88
N ALA A 102 -13.30 -5.77 4.76
CA ALA A 102 -14.50 -6.55 5.08
C ALA A 102 -15.65 -5.70 5.65
N ASP A 103 -15.33 -4.60 6.33
CA ASP A 103 -16.30 -3.71 6.97
C ASP A 103 -16.59 -2.43 6.15
N LEU A 104 -15.99 -2.27 4.97
CA LEU A 104 -16.28 -1.11 4.11
C LEU A 104 -17.64 -1.29 3.42
N PRO A 105 -18.49 -0.23 3.39
CA PRO A 105 -19.73 -0.27 2.63
C PRO A 105 -19.44 -0.43 1.13
N ALA A 106 -20.22 -1.29 0.47
CA ALA A 106 -20.15 -1.55 -0.98
C ALA A 106 -20.62 -0.36 -1.84
#